data_AF-A0A838EWH4-F1
#
_entry.id   AF-A0A838EWH4-F1
#
_cell.length_a   1.000
_cell.length_b   1.000
_cell.length_c   1.000
_cell.angle_alpha   90.00
_cell.angle_beta   90.00
_cell.angle_gamma   90.00
#
_symmetry.space_group_name_H-M   'P 1'
#
loop_
_entity.id
_entity.type
_entity.pdbx_description
1 polymer ?
#
loop_
_entity_poly.entity_id
_entity_poly.type
_entity_poly.pdbx_seq_one_letter_code
_entity_poly.pdbx_strand_id
1 'polypeptide(L)'
;MNSTIKQTVPGDSETPENFVLEFEKMLLATGLLEAELIMTKLKYLGHHFDPFNPEVTSECQQIMDNLKLTEHLKNPYLATNILLRLLDKTEEQVNNLKQ
;
A
#
# COMPACT_ATOMS: atom_id res chain seq x y z
N MET A 1 -38.34 4.93 -29.78
CA MET A 1 -37.41 5.40 -28.73
C MET A 1 -37.46 4.41 -27.58
N ASN A 2 -36.61 3.39 -27.57
CA ASN A 2 -36.40 2.54 -26.40
C ASN A 2 -34.90 2.59 -26.10
N SER A 3 -34.58 3.41 -25.10
CA SER A 3 -33.22 3.63 -24.64
C SER A 3 -32.69 2.35 -24.02
N THR A 4 -31.71 1.72 -24.66
CA THR A 4 -30.93 0.65 -24.06
C THR A 4 -30.17 1.26 -22.89
N ILE A 5 -30.62 0.97 -21.66
CA ILE A 5 -29.87 1.25 -20.44
C ILE A 5 -28.57 0.44 -20.57
N LYS A 6 -27.49 1.11 -20.98
CA LYS A 6 -26.14 0.60 -20.78
C LYS A 6 -25.98 0.51 -19.27
N GLN A 7 -26.07 -0.70 -18.73
CA GLN A 7 -25.52 -1.00 -17.42
C GLN A 7 -24.06 -0.56 -17.48
N THR A 8 -23.76 0.56 -16.84
CA THR A 8 -22.38 0.91 -16.47
C THR A 8 -21.92 -0.21 -15.56
N VAL A 9 -21.07 -1.08 -16.09
CA VAL A 9 -20.31 -2.06 -15.32
C VAL A 9 -19.65 -1.28 -14.18
N PRO A 10 -19.82 -1.65 -12.90
CA PRO A 10 -19.11 -1.00 -11.82
C PRO A 10 -17.62 -1.12 -12.13
N GLY A 11 -16.93 0.02 -12.20
CA GLY A 11 -15.53 0.10 -12.61
C GLY A 11 -14.64 -0.82 -11.77
N ASP A 12 -13.53 -1.23 -12.39
CA ASP A 12 -12.43 -1.98 -11.79
C ASP A 12 -12.16 -1.52 -10.35
N SER A 13 -12.74 -2.21 -9.36
CA SER A 13 -12.39 -1.98 -7.96
C SER A 13 -10.98 -2.50 -7.78
N GLU A 14 -10.02 -1.60 -7.62
CA GLU A 14 -8.63 -1.92 -7.30
C GLU A 14 -8.60 -2.89 -6.11
N THR A 15 -8.16 -4.13 -6.35
CA THR A 15 -8.07 -5.16 -5.32
C THR A 15 -6.79 -4.95 -4.51
N PRO A 16 -6.74 -5.40 -3.24
CA PRO A 16 -5.50 -5.44 -2.46
C PRO A 16 -4.35 -6.13 -3.24
N GLU A 17 -4.67 -7.17 -4.01
CA GLU A 17 -3.70 -7.87 -4.84
C GLU A 17 -3.14 -6.99 -5.95
N ASN A 18 -3.99 -6.26 -6.66
CA ASN A 18 -3.57 -5.35 -7.72
C ASN A 18 -2.70 -4.24 -7.14
N PHE A 19 -3.08 -3.67 -5.99
CA PHE A 19 -2.29 -2.65 -5.32
C PHE A 19 -0.89 -3.15 -4.95
N VAL A 20 -0.78 -4.34 -4.33
CA VAL A 20 0.52 -4.92 -3.96
C VAL A 20 1.41 -5.16 -5.20
N LEU A 21 0.83 -5.58 -6.32
CA LEU A 21 1.56 -5.75 -7.58
C LEU A 21 2.05 -4.41 -8.17
N GLU A 22 1.23 -3.36 -8.13
CA GLU A 22 1.65 -2.03 -8.59
C GLU A 22 2.71 -1.42 -7.67
N PHE A 23 2.61 -1.64 -6.35
CA PHE A 23 3.63 -1.24 -5.39
C PHE A 23 4.97 -1.95 -5.66
N GLU A 24 4.93 -3.25 -5.97
CA GLU A 24 6.12 -4.01 -6.34
C GLU A 24 6.78 -3.46 -7.61
N LYS A 25 6.01 -3.15 -8.65
CA LYS A 25 6.55 -2.52 -9.87
C LYS A 25 7.21 -1.18 -9.57
N MET A 26 6.62 -0.38 -8.68
CA MET A 26 7.21 0.87 -8.22
C MET A 26 8.53 0.61 -7.50
N LEU A 27 8.58 -0.33 -6.55
CA LEU A 27 9.81 -0.70 -5.83
C LEU A 27 10.95 -1.11 -6.78
N LEU A 28 10.65 -1.92 -7.80
CA LEU A 28 11.65 -2.36 -8.79
C LEU A 28 12.27 -1.19 -9.58
N ALA A 29 11.59 -0.04 -9.66
CA ALA A 29 12.10 1.16 -10.29
C ALA A 29 12.91 2.07 -9.34
N THR A 30 12.97 1.76 -8.04
CA THR A 30 13.67 2.56 -7.03
C THR A 30 15.15 2.20 -6.89
N GLY A 31 15.96 3.18 -6.48
CA GLY A 31 17.34 2.96 -6.03
C GLY A 31 17.44 2.63 -4.55
N LEU A 32 18.63 2.22 -4.08
CA LEU A 32 18.84 1.73 -2.71
C LEU A 32 18.33 2.70 -1.62
N LEU A 33 18.72 3.97 -1.69
CA LEU A 33 18.31 5.00 -0.72
C LEU A 33 16.79 5.17 -0.65
N GLU A 34 16.12 5.11 -1.79
CA GLU A 34 14.67 5.24 -1.86
C GLU A 34 13.96 4.00 -1.31
N ALA A 35 14.44 2.80 -1.66
CA ALA A 35 13.94 1.54 -1.12
C ALA A 35 14.10 1.48 0.42
N GLU A 36 15.24 1.93 0.96
CA GLU A 36 15.47 2.01 2.42
C GLU A 36 14.55 3.02 3.10
N LEU A 37 14.28 4.16 2.46
CA LEU A 37 13.32 5.15 2.97
C LEU A 37 11.90 4.57 3.00
N ILE A 38 11.49 3.87 1.94
CA ILE A 38 10.19 3.19 1.89
C ILE A 38 10.12 2.12 3.00
N MET A 39 11.17 1.33 3.20
CA MET A 39 11.24 0.34 4.26
C MET A 39 11.09 0.98 5.65
N THR A 40 11.75 2.12 5.86
CA THR A 40 11.68 2.86 7.14
C THR A 40 10.26 3.34 7.42
N LYS A 41 9.57 3.87 6.39
CA LYS A 41 8.17 4.30 6.47
C LYS A 41 7.22 3.15 6.77
N LEU A 42 7.37 2.02 6.08
CA LEU A 42 6.55 0.83 6.30
C LEU A 42 6.76 0.26 7.71
N LYS A 43 8.01 0.21 8.19
CA LYS A 43 8.31 -0.20 9.59
C LYS A 43 7.67 0.74 10.59
N TYR A 44 7.71 2.05 10.35
CA TYR A 44 7.02 3.02 11.21
C TYR A 44 5.53 2.72 11.28
N LEU A 45 4.86 2.50 10.14
CA LEU A 45 3.45 2.08 10.14
C LEU A 45 3.24 0.78 10.91
N GLY A 46 4.08 -0.24 10.70
CA GLY A 46 3.99 -1.52 11.43
C GLY A 46 4.10 -1.40 12.95
N HIS A 47 4.74 -0.33 13.46
CA HIS A 47 4.87 -0.09 14.91
C HIS A 47 3.84 0.88 15.48
N HIS A 48 3.33 1.82 14.67
CA HIS A 48 2.56 2.96 15.16
C HIS A 48 1.14 3.06 14.59
N PHE A 49 0.81 2.30 13.55
CA PHE A 49 -0.53 2.22 13.01
C PHE A 49 -1.24 0.98 13.55
N ASP A 50 -2.29 1.20 14.33
CA ASP A 50 -3.24 0.17 14.73
C ASP A 50 -4.49 0.25 13.84
N PRO A 51 -4.74 -0.73 12.95
CA PRO A 51 -5.88 -0.69 12.05
C PRO A 51 -7.24 -0.72 12.78
N PHE A 52 -7.30 -1.22 14.01
CA PHE A 52 -8.53 -1.28 14.80
C PHE A 52 -8.76 -0.02 15.63
N ASN A 53 -7.75 0.86 15.72
CA ASN A 53 -7.88 2.13 16.40
C ASN A 53 -8.47 3.19 15.43
N PRO A 54 -9.60 3.83 15.76
CA PRO A 54 -10.16 4.89 14.93
C PRO A 54 -9.27 6.14 14.85
N GLU A 55 -8.35 6.34 15.80
CA GLU A 55 -7.44 7.48 15.82
C GLU A 55 -6.12 7.15 15.10
N VAL A 56 -5.99 7.62 13.87
CA VAL A 56 -4.73 7.55 13.11
C VAL A 56 -3.91 8.80 13.41
N THR A 57 -2.67 8.62 13.87
CA THR A 57 -1.76 9.74 14.14
C THR A 57 -1.46 10.49 12.84
N SER A 58 -1.14 11.79 12.95
CA SER A 58 -0.80 12.61 11.78
C SER A 58 0.39 12.05 11.00
N GLU A 59 1.38 11.48 11.70
CA GLU A 59 2.56 10.87 11.09
C GLU A 59 2.18 9.62 10.29
N CYS A 60 1.37 8.72 10.86
CA CYS A 60 0.86 7.55 10.15
C CYS A 60 0.06 7.97 8.91
N GLN A 61 -0.82 8.96 9.03
CA GLN A 61 -1.61 9.46 7.91
C GLN A 61 -0.73 10.02 6.79
N GLN A 62 0.29 10.82 7.11
CA GLN A 62 1.22 11.37 6.12
C GLN A 62 2.00 10.27 5.38
N ILE A 63 2.45 9.24 6.11
CA ILE A 63 3.14 8.11 5.49
C ILE A 63 2.18 7.32 4.59
N MET A 64 0.96 7.07 5.05
CA MET A 64 -0.07 6.38 4.27
C MET A 64 -0.38 7.15 2.99
N ASP A 65 -0.54 8.46 3.04
CA ASP A 65 -0.79 9.29 1.86
C ASP A 65 0.41 9.29 0.91
N ASN A 66 1.63 9.38 1.44
CA ASN A 66 2.84 9.37 0.63
C ASN A 66 3.05 8.06 -0.14
N LEU A 67 2.68 6.94 0.47
CA LEU A 67 2.76 5.61 -0.13
C LEU A 67 1.45 5.16 -0.81
N LYS A 68 0.44 6.05 -0.87
CA LYS A 68 -0.91 5.77 -1.42
C LYS A 68 -1.62 4.58 -0.75
N LEU A 69 -1.41 4.39 0.55
CA LEU A 69 -1.98 3.30 1.35
C LEU A 69 -3.33 3.62 1.97
N THR A 70 -3.72 4.90 2.00
CA THR A 70 -4.87 5.39 2.78
C THR A 70 -6.16 4.64 2.47
N GLU A 71 -6.47 4.38 1.21
CA GLU A 71 -7.69 3.64 0.82
C GLU A 71 -7.59 2.14 1.08
N HIS A 72 -6.39 1.55 0.99
CA HIS A 72 -6.17 0.12 1.11
C HIS A 72 -6.11 -0.36 2.57
N LEU A 73 -5.77 0.54 3.50
CA LEU A 73 -5.67 0.22 4.93
C LEU A 73 -6.94 0.59 5.73
N LYS A 74 -8.01 1.08 5.08
CA LYS A 74 -9.30 1.37 5.74
C LYS A 74 -9.98 0.11 6.30
N ASN A 75 -9.79 -1.03 5.64
CA ASN A 75 -10.33 -2.28 6.12
C ASN A 75 -9.33 -2.92 7.11
N PRO A 76 -9.63 -2.95 8.41
CA PRO A 76 -8.67 -3.41 9.41
C PRO A 76 -8.27 -4.87 9.24
N TYR A 77 -9.16 -5.70 8.69
CA TYR A 77 -8.89 -7.11 8.45
C TYR A 77 -7.93 -7.37 7.29
N LEU A 78 -7.81 -6.40 6.36
CA LEU A 78 -6.90 -6.48 5.22
C LEU A 78 -5.62 -5.71 5.46
N ALA A 79 -5.67 -4.66 6.27
CA ALA A 79 -4.57 -3.74 6.49
C ALA A 79 -3.27 -4.44 6.93
N THR A 80 -3.35 -5.34 7.91
CA THR A 80 -2.19 -6.09 8.39
C THR A 80 -1.57 -6.95 7.30
N ASN A 81 -2.39 -7.67 6.52
CA ASN A 81 -1.89 -8.51 5.42
C ASN A 81 -1.20 -7.67 4.35
N ILE A 82 -1.81 -6.54 3.96
CA ILE A 82 -1.21 -5.60 3.01
C ILE A 82 0.13 -5.13 3.55
N LEU A 83 0.19 -4.57 4.77
CA LEU A 83 1.43 -4.06 5.35
C LEU A 83 2.55 -5.10 5.41
N LEU A 84 2.25 -6.34 5.82
CA LEU A 84 3.23 -7.43 5.85
C LEU A 84 3.78 -7.72 4.45
N ARG A 85 2.91 -7.84 3.45
CA ARG A 85 3.35 -8.09 2.07
C ARG A 85 4.20 -6.95 1.49
N LEU A 86 3.88 -5.70 1.83
CA LEU A 86 4.70 -4.56 1.41
C LEU A 86 6.06 -4.56 2.10
N LEU A 87 6.11 -4.89 3.40
CA LEU A 87 7.36 -5.02 4.16
C LEU A 87 8.25 -6.10 3.53
N ASP A 88 7.71 -7.29 3.30
CA ASP A 88 8.46 -8.42 2.72
C ASP A 88 9.05 -8.05 1.35
N LYS A 89 8.22 -7.49 0.45
CA LYS A 89 8.67 -7.09 -0.90
C LYS A 89 9.71 -5.97 -0.86
N THR A 90 9.56 -5.01 0.05
CA THR A 90 10.53 -3.92 0.19
C THR A 90 11.85 -4.43 0.76
N GLU A 91 11.81 -5.35 1.73
CA GLU A 91 13.00 -5.98 2.28
C GLU A 91 13.76 -6.77 1.21
N GLU A 92 13.06 -7.55 0.40
CA GLU A 92 13.64 -8.27 -0.74
C GLU A 92 14.35 -7.30 -1.69
N GLN A 93 13.70 -6.20 -2.07
CA GLN A 93 14.30 -5.22 -2.97
C GLN A 93 15.54 -4.53 -2.37
N VAL A 94 15.49 -4.15 -1.09
CA VAL A 94 16.64 -3.57 -0.38
C VAL A 94 17.81 -4.54 -0.36
N ASN A 95 17.55 -5.82 -0.10
CA ASN A 95 18.58 -6.85 -0.08
C ASN A 95 19.19 -7.06 -1.47
N ASN A 96 18.38 -7.06 -2.53
CA ASN A 96 18.85 -7.19 -3.91
C ASN A 96 19.74 -6.01 -4.34
N LEU A 97 19.42 -4.79 -3.90
CA LEU A 97 20.19 -3.58 -4.22
C LEU A 97 21.49 -3.43 -3.42
N LYS A 98 21.67 -4.20 -2.34
CA LYS A 98 22.89 -4.20 -1.51
C LYS A 98 23.95 -5.20 -1.99
N GLN A 99 23.58 -6.13 -2.86
CA GLN A 99 24.47 -7.12 -3.46
C GLN A 99 25.30 -6.49 -4.59
#